data_AF-A0A7D5SEZ5-F1
#
_entry.id   AF-A0A7D5SEZ5-F1
#
_cell.length_a   1.000
_cell.length_b   1.000
_cell.length_c   1.000
_cell.angle_alpha   90.00
_cell.angle_beta   90.00
_cell.angle_gamma   90.00
#
_symmetry.space_group_name_H-M   'P 1'
#
loop_
_entity.id
_entity.type
_entity.pdbx_description
1 polymer ?
#
loop_
_entity_poly.entity_id
_entity_poly.type
_entity_poly.pdbx_seq_one_letter_code
_entity_poly.pdbx_strand_id
1 'polypeptide(L)'
;MKDRKMLARYELAKPALKRAGDDKQPKEERDVLFIERILKMLKPGGRAAIVLPQGKFNNSSLAFIREWILKKARLLAVVGLHPNTFKPHTGTKTSVLFVQKYTPEQLARIAQVHDQVAGACPDYEAQIKALLAAHDAAVDVPDETIPEAVADLIAETFGEPEADEAANGNGDEENGEGGYEDVATADQDRIAAAEERLHALKAALVKARQRLINLDSDLEALALKQSQEIDACTTQWSGEKSALRHQIQEVRQRYRISVQEMKEVQKAQQRVIKVEIKGLEKQIPHAEKALQLLSNRGRLQLLLADDELIGTLKERWIAAEVAKQLDYPIFMAVSERGGKDNSGDYKHLLDEQGSLVEFPDGHPQEGQLIVDQDLVNYDLRAEDLADAARIPDEQLCVAEAFVRFAQAQKFRFWRGE
;
A
#
# COMPACT_ATOMS: atom_id res chain seq x y z
N MET A 1 -10.14 -10.32 -6.86
CA MET A 1 -10.73 -11.19 -5.82
C MET A 1 -11.15 -10.31 -4.65
N LYS A 2 -12.33 -10.54 -4.05
CA LYS A 2 -12.91 -9.63 -3.05
C LYS A 2 -13.29 -10.28 -1.71
N ASP A 3 -13.05 -11.59 -1.57
CA ASP A 3 -13.35 -12.32 -0.35
C ASP A 3 -12.22 -12.12 0.67
N ARG A 4 -12.52 -11.43 1.78
CA ARG A 4 -11.58 -11.16 2.87
C ARG A 4 -10.99 -12.45 3.46
N LYS A 5 -11.79 -13.50 3.68
CA LYS A 5 -11.32 -14.76 4.28
C LYS A 5 -10.35 -15.48 3.36
N MET A 6 -10.58 -15.38 2.05
CA MET A 6 -9.68 -15.96 1.06
C MET A 6 -8.38 -15.16 0.93
N LEU A 7 -8.49 -13.82 0.85
CA LEU A 7 -7.33 -12.93 0.76
C LEU A 7 -6.42 -13.03 1.99
N ALA A 8 -6.97 -13.22 3.19
CA ALA A 8 -6.18 -13.39 4.41
C ALA A 8 -5.20 -14.58 4.40
N ARG A 9 -5.34 -15.51 3.43
CA ARG A 9 -4.42 -16.66 3.26
C ARG A 9 -3.18 -16.33 2.42
N TYR A 10 -3.14 -15.15 1.81
CA TYR A 10 -2.07 -14.72 0.91
C TYR A 10 -1.28 -13.58 1.53
N GLU A 11 0.05 -13.72 1.56
CA GLU A 11 0.97 -12.67 2.00
C GLU A 11 0.86 -11.44 1.10
N LEU A 12 0.77 -11.64 -0.22
CA LEU A 12 0.66 -10.56 -1.21
C LEU A 12 -0.69 -9.83 -1.16
N ALA A 13 -1.69 -10.35 -0.46
CA ALA A 13 -2.98 -9.68 -0.30
C ALA A 13 -3.06 -8.79 0.96
N LYS A 14 -2.03 -8.81 1.83
CA LYS A 14 -2.01 -8.00 3.06
C LYS A 14 -2.14 -6.50 2.80
N PRO A 15 -1.48 -5.89 1.80
CA PRO A 15 -1.66 -4.47 1.52
C PRO A 15 -3.11 -4.11 1.16
N ALA A 16 -3.77 -4.91 0.32
CA ALA A 16 -5.19 -4.73 0.00
C ALA A 16 -6.11 -4.86 1.23
N LEU A 17 -5.79 -5.76 2.17
CA LEU A 17 -6.52 -5.89 3.42
C LEU A 17 -6.30 -4.67 4.34
N LYS A 18 -5.05 -4.19 4.49
CA LYS A 18 -4.70 -3.02 5.31
C LYS A 18 -5.39 -1.76 4.77
N ARG A 19 -5.36 -1.54 3.45
CA ARG A 19 -6.04 -0.41 2.79
C ARG A 19 -7.56 -0.42 2.95
N ALA A 20 -8.18 -1.60 2.99
CA ALA A 20 -9.62 -1.72 3.14
C ALA A 20 -10.12 -1.42 4.57
N GLY A 21 -9.25 -1.51 5.59
CA GLY A 21 -9.65 -1.35 6.99
C GLY A 21 -10.73 -2.37 7.37
N ASP A 22 -11.66 -2.04 8.26
CA ASP A 22 -12.83 -2.89 8.57
C ASP A 22 -14.09 -2.50 7.80
N ASP A 23 -14.12 -1.28 7.27
CA ASP A 23 -15.33 -0.69 6.70
C ASP A 23 -15.44 -0.85 5.17
N LYS A 24 -14.36 -1.26 4.47
CA LYS A 24 -14.35 -1.44 3.02
C LYS A 24 -14.10 -2.89 2.60
N GLN A 25 -14.57 -3.23 1.40
CA GLN A 25 -14.30 -4.52 0.78
C GLN A 25 -12.89 -4.53 0.17
N PRO A 26 -11.98 -5.43 0.59
CA PRO A 26 -10.65 -5.53 -0.01
C PRO A 26 -10.76 -6.05 -1.44
N LYS A 27 -9.90 -5.54 -2.32
CA LYS A 27 -9.76 -5.98 -3.72
C LYS A 27 -8.29 -6.21 -4.01
N GLU A 28 -7.97 -7.40 -4.49
CA GLU A 28 -6.64 -7.73 -5.01
C GLU A 28 -6.76 -8.49 -6.33
N GLU A 29 -5.80 -8.29 -7.24
CA GLU A 29 -5.84 -8.94 -8.55
C GLU A 29 -5.42 -10.41 -8.47
N ARG A 30 -5.98 -11.24 -9.37
CA ARG A 30 -5.77 -12.70 -9.30
C ARG A 30 -4.36 -13.09 -9.68
N ASP A 31 -3.77 -12.42 -10.66
CA ASP A 31 -2.40 -12.61 -11.11
C ASP A 31 -1.39 -12.44 -9.95
N VAL A 32 -1.58 -11.45 -9.08
CA VAL A 32 -0.80 -11.25 -7.85
C VAL A 32 -0.88 -12.48 -6.95
N LEU A 33 -2.07 -13.04 -6.73
CA LEU A 33 -2.25 -14.24 -5.91
C LEU A 33 -1.63 -15.49 -6.56
N PHE A 34 -1.62 -15.55 -7.90
CA PHE A 34 -1.00 -16.65 -8.65
C PHE A 34 0.52 -16.67 -8.49
N ILE A 35 1.19 -15.51 -8.43
CA ILE A 35 2.63 -15.42 -8.14
C ILE A 35 2.96 -16.18 -6.86
N GLU A 36 2.23 -15.86 -5.79
CA GLU A 36 2.43 -16.50 -4.49
C GLU A 36 2.13 -18.00 -4.53
N ARG A 37 1.02 -18.37 -5.19
CA ARG A 37 0.62 -19.78 -5.28
C ARG A 37 1.66 -20.61 -6.05
N ILE A 38 2.16 -20.10 -7.17
CA ILE A 38 3.17 -20.76 -8.00
C ILE A 38 4.45 -20.99 -7.19
N LEU A 39 4.99 -19.96 -6.53
CA LEU A 39 6.21 -20.10 -5.71
C LEU A 39 6.01 -21.05 -4.51
N LYS A 40 4.83 -21.05 -3.88
CA LYS A 40 4.51 -22.00 -2.81
C LYS A 40 4.50 -23.45 -3.31
N MET A 41 4.01 -23.69 -4.52
CA MET A 41 3.93 -25.03 -5.13
C MET A 41 5.25 -25.53 -5.71
N LEU A 42 6.20 -24.64 -6.01
CA LEU A 42 7.54 -25.07 -6.44
C LEU A 42 8.25 -25.85 -5.33
N LYS A 43 8.87 -26.97 -5.71
CA LYS A 43 9.88 -27.65 -4.87
C LYS A 43 11.10 -26.74 -4.68
N PRO A 44 11.90 -26.91 -3.61
CA PRO A 44 13.16 -26.18 -3.46
C PRO A 44 14.07 -26.35 -4.68
N GLY A 45 14.65 -25.26 -5.20
CA GLY A 45 15.41 -25.24 -6.45
C GLY A 45 14.57 -25.38 -7.74
N GLY A 46 13.25 -25.57 -7.62
CA GLY A 46 12.30 -25.59 -8.73
C GLY A 46 12.19 -24.23 -9.41
N ARG A 47 11.80 -24.22 -10.68
CA ARG A 47 11.77 -23.05 -11.55
C ARG A 47 10.38 -22.82 -12.13
N ALA A 48 10.02 -21.57 -12.38
CA ALA A 48 8.81 -21.19 -13.09
C ALA A 48 9.10 -20.05 -14.08
N ALA A 49 8.33 -20.03 -15.17
CA ALA A 49 8.20 -18.90 -16.08
C ALA A 49 6.75 -18.39 -15.96
N ILE A 50 6.55 -17.12 -15.64
CA ILE A 50 5.23 -16.54 -15.36
C ILE A 50 5.02 -15.33 -16.26
N VAL A 51 3.98 -15.35 -17.08
CA VAL A 51 3.58 -14.19 -17.89
C VAL A 51 2.73 -13.26 -17.04
N LEU A 52 3.15 -12.00 -16.91
CA LEU A 52 2.46 -10.99 -16.11
C LEU A 52 2.40 -9.65 -16.87
N PRO A 53 1.39 -8.81 -16.58
CA PRO A 53 1.39 -7.42 -17.04
C PRO A 53 2.66 -6.69 -16.58
N GLN A 54 3.24 -5.87 -17.46
CA GLN A 54 4.50 -5.17 -17.16
C GLN A 54 4.38 -4.24 -15.95
N GLY A 55 3.20 -3.65 -15.70
CA GLY A 55 2.95 -2.79 -14.55
C GLY A 55 3.25 -3.45 -13.19
N LYS A 56 3.17 -4.79 -13.09
CA LYS A 56 3.56 -5.53 -11.87
C LYS A 56 5.05 -5.39 -11.53
N PHE A 57 5.88 -5.10 -12.52
CA PHE A 57 7.33 -4.97 -12.37
C PHE A 57 7.80 -3.51 -12.29
N ASN A 58 6.99 -2.55 -12.75
CA ASN A 58 7.44 -1.16 -12.88
C ASN A 58 6.77 -0.21 -11.88
N ASN A 59 5.50 -0.43 -11.54
CA ASN A 59 4.76 0.53 -10.71
C ASN A 59 5.32 0.55 -9.28
N SER A 60 5.49 1.75 -8.72
CA SER A 60 5.98 2.01 -7.36
C SER A 60 5.00 1.48 -6.31
N SER A 61 3.70 1.69 -6.52
CA SER A 61 2.60 1.17 -5.68
C SER A 61 2.54 -0.36 -5.58
N LEU A 62 3.25 -1.07 -6.47
CA LEU A 62 3.36 -2.54 -6.50
C LEU A 62 4.76 -3.04 -6.13
N ALA A 63 5.63 -2.20 -5.57
CA ALA A 63 6.98 -2.56 -5.14
C ALA A 63 7.00 -3.77 -4.20
N PHE A 64 6.02 -3.86 -3.29
CA PHE A 64 5.86 -4.99 -2.37
C PHE A 64 5.83 -6.37 -3.08
N ILE A 65 5.34 -6.45 -4.32
CA ILE A 65 5.32 -7.69 -5.10
C ILE A 65 6.74 -8.12 -5.44
N ARG A 66 7.57 -7.19 -5.93
CA ARG A 66 8.97 -7.44 -6.30
C ARG A 66 9.79 -7.83 -5.10
N GLU A 67 9.65 -7.08 -4.01
CA GLU A 67 10.30 -7.38 -2.73
C GLU A 67 9.96 -8.79 -2.25
N TRP A 68 8.67 -9.15 -2.31
CA TRP A 68 8.23 -10.48 -1.90
C TRP A 68 8.81 -11.58 -2.79
N ILE A 69 8.84 -11.40 -4.11
CA ILE A 69 9.44 -12.37 -5.04
C ILE A 69 10.93 -12.57 -4.70
N LEU A 70 11.69 -11.49 -4.55
CA LEU A 70 13.14 -11.54 -4.28
C LEU A 70 13.48 -12.20 -2.94
N LYS A 71 12.59 -12.08 -1.94
CA LYS A 71 12.72 -12.78 -0.65
C LYS A 71 12.47 -14.29 -0.76
N LYS A 72 11.63 -14.74 -1.70
CA LYS A 72 11.19 -16.15 -1.77
C LYS A 72 11.87 -16.93 -2.89
N ALA A 73 12.38 -16.26 -3.91
CA ALA A 73 12.98 -16.88 -5.09
C ALA A 73 14.09 -16.00 -5.69
N ARG A 74 15.06 -16.68 -6.32
CA ARG A 74 16.07 -16.05 -7.16
C ARG A 74 15.44 -15.66 -8.48
N LEU A 75 15.65 -14.42 -8.90
CA LEU A 75 15.31 -13.96 -10.24
C LEU A 75 16.35 -14.48 -11.25
N LEU A 76 15.92 -15.15 -12.32
CA LEU A 76 16.81 -15.66 -13.35
C LEU A 76 16.81 -14.78 -14.59
N ALA A 77 15.61 -14.36 -15.02
CA ALA A 77 15.43 -13.54 -16.18
C ALA A 77 14.12 -12.75 -16.14
N VAL A 78 14.11 -11.60 -16.83
CA VAL A 78 12.90 -10.83 -17.15
C VAL A 78 12.91 -10.54 -18.64
N VAL A 79 11.92 -11.04 -19.37
CA VAL A 79 11.79 -10.82 -20.82
C VAL A 79 10.55 -9.99 -21.09
N GLY A 80 10.73 -8.76 -21.54
CA GLY A 80 9.65 -7.90 -22.02
C GLY A 80 9.13 -8.42 -23.36
N LEU A 81 7.81 -8.54 -23.51
CA LEU A 81 7.19 -8.95 -24.77
C LEU A 81 6.72 -7.73 -25.55
N HIS A 82 6.74 -7.82 -26.87
CA HIS A 82 6.21 -6.78 -27.75
C HIS A 82 4.69 -6.56 -27.46
N PRO A 83 4.16 -5.32 -27.49
CA PRO A 83 2.76 -5.03 -27.16
C PRO A 83 1.72 -5.82 -27.96
N ASN A 84 2.03 -6.17 -29.21
CA ASN A 84 1.11 -6.91 -30.08
C ASN A 84 1.09 -8.42 -29.83
N THR A 85 1.97 -8.97 -28.99
CA THR A 85 2.10 -10.43 -28.76
C THR A 85 0.76 -11.10 -28.43
N PHE A 86 -0.04 -10.46 -27.57
CA PHE A 86 -1.33 -10.99 -27.10
C PHE A 86 -2.56 -10.39 -27.79
N LYS A 87 -2.38 -9.58 -28.83
CA LYS A 87 -3.50 -9.15 -29.67
C LYS A 87 -4.11 -10.35 -30.43
N PRO A 88 -5.42 -10.30 -30.72
CA PRO A 88 -6.39 -9.23 -30.42
C PRO A 88 -6.98 -9.28 -29.00
N HIS A 89 -6.56 -10.23 -28.15
CA HIS A 89 -7.18 -10.43 -26.84
C HIS A 89 -6.85 -9.33 -25.83
N THR A 90 -5.62 -8.81 -25.84
CA THR A 90 -5.22 -7.68 -25.01
C THR A 90 -4.09 -6.90 -25.66
N GLY A 91 -4.13 -5.56 -25.52
CA GLY A 91 -3.02 -4.67 -25.84
C GLY A 91 -2.11 -4.36 -24.65
N THR A 92 -2.35 -4.98 -23.48
CA THR A 92 -1.52 -4.79 -22.29
C THR A 92 -0.10 -5.32 -22.55
N LYS A 93 0.91 -4.46 -22.37
CA LYS A 93 2.30 -4.89 -22.44
C LYS A 93 2.61 -5.85 -21.28
N THR A 94 3.27 -6.95 -21.61
CA THR A 94 3.49 -8.08 -20.70
C THR A 94 4.97 -8.44 -20.65
N SER A 95 5.35 -9.19 -19.64
CA SER A 95 6.70 -9.73 -19.50
C SER A 95 6.67 -11.14 -18.95
N VAL A 96 7.67 -11.93 -19.30
CA VAL A 96 7.89 -13.27 -18.77
C VAL A 96 8.92 -13.20 -17.66
N LEU A 97 8.50 -13.58 -16.45
CA LEU A 97 9.33 -13.64 -15.27
C LEU A 97 9.85 -15.06 -15.06
N PHE A 98 11.16 -15.24 -15.09
CA PHE A 98 11.80 -16.52 -14.79
C PHE A 98 12.38 -16.49 -13.38
N VAL A 99 11.89 -17.38 -12.52
CA VAL A 99 12.27 -17.46 -11.11
C VAL A 99 12.67 -18.88 -10.72
N GLN A 100 13.57 -18.97 -9.75
CA GLN A 100 13.96 -20.21 -9.10
C GLN A 100 13.74 -20.11 -7.60
N LYS A 101 12.92 -20.99 -7.03
CA LYS A 101 12.73 -21.05 -5.58
C LYS A 101 14.04 -21.38 -4.88
N TYR A 102 14.38 -20.64 -3.84
CA TYR A 102 15.61 -20.89 -3.09
C TYR A 102 15.62 -22.31 -2.50
N THR A 103 16.80 -22.90 -2.48
CA THR A 103 17.10 -24.11 -1.74
C THR A 103 17.30 -23.81 -0.25
N PRO A 104 17.17 -24.79 0.67
CA PRO A 104 17.44 -24.58 2.09
C PRO A 104 18.84 -24.01 2.36
N GLU A 105 19.84 -24.46 1.59
CA GLU A 105 21.22 -24.00 1.72
C GLU A 105 21.36 -22.53 1.29
N GLN A 106 20.67 -22.13 0.23
CA GLN A 106 20.64 -20.72 -0.20
C GLN A 106 19.94 -19.83 0.83
N LEU A 107 18.82 -20.30 1.40
CA LEU A 107 18.11 -19.56 2.46
C LEU A 107 18.98 -19.39 3.71
N ALA A 108 19.73 -20.43 4.10
CA ALA A 108 20.68 -20.34 5.22
C ALA A 108 21.78 -19.31 4.94
N ARG A 109 22.32 -19.28 3.71
CA ARG A 109 23.30 -18.28 3.30
C ARG A 109 22.70 -16.86 3.32
N ILE A 110 21.49 -16.69 2.79
CA ILE A 110 20.79 -15.40 2.81
C ILE A 110 20.60 -14.92 4.25
N ALA A 111 20.15 -15.80 5.16
CA ALA A 111 19.99 -15.47 6.57
C ALA A 111 21.31 -15.09 7.26
N GLN A 112 22.41 -15.79 6.94
CA GLN A 112 23.72 -15.44 7.47
C GLN A 112 24.17 -14.05 7.02
N VAL A 113 24.01 -13.72 5.73
CA VAL A 113 24.35 -12.39 5.20
C VAL A 113 23.45 -11.32 5.80
N HIS A 114 22.15 -11.61 5.93
CA HIS A 114 21.18 -10.75 6.60
C HIS A 114 21.65 -10.37 8.01
N ASP A 115 22.02 -11.34 8.85
CA ASP A 115 22.45 -11.09 10.23
C ASP A 115 23.76 -10.29 10.31
N GLN A 116 24.64 -10.45 9.32
CA GLN A 116 25.89 -9.68 9.21
C GLN A 116 25.62 -8.20 8.90
N VAL A 117 24.67 -7.91 8.01
CA VAL A 117 24.39 -6.53 7.60
C VAL A 117 23.42 -5.82 8.55
N ALA A 118 22.56 -6.56 9.25
CA ALA A 118 21.54 -5.99 10.14
C ALA A 118 22.13 -5.05 11.20
N GLY A 119 23.34 -5.35 11.71
CA GLY A 119 24.03 -4.49 12.67
C GLY A 119 24.51 -3.14 12.12
N ALA A 120 24.65 -3.02 10.80
CA ALA A 120 25.01 -1.77 10.11
C ALA A 120 23.79 -0.96 9.64
N CYS A 121 22.57 -1.46 9.91
CA CYS A 121 21.34 -0.78 9.52
C CYS A 121 21.25 0.61 10.18
N PRO A 122 20.97 1.67 9.40
CA PRO A 122 20.74 3.00 9.95
C PRO A 122 19.58 3.01 10.95
N ASP A 123 19.73 3.81 12.00
CA ASP A 123 18.64 4.07 12.94
C ASP A 123 17.68 5.11 12.35
N TYR A 124 16.76 4.63 11.51
CA TYR A 124 15.75 5.47 10.87
C TYR A 124 14.86 6.21 11.88
N GLU A 125 14.61 5.62 13.05
CA GLU A 125 13.80 6.27 14.08
C GLU A 125 14.54 7.50 14.64
N ALA A 126 15.83 7.34 14.99
CA ALA A 126 16.66 8.45 15.43
C ALA A 126 16.85 9.50 14.32
N GLN A 127 17.02 9.09 13.06
CA GLN A 127 17.16 10.02 11.93
C GLN A 127 15.90 10.85 11.71
N ILE A 128 14.72 10.24 11.70
CA ILE A 128 13.47 10.97 11.52
C ILE A 128 13.21 11.91 12.70
N LYS A 129 13.48 11.46 13.94
CA LYS A 129 13.41 12.33 15.13
C LYS A 129 14.34 13.53 15.03
N ALA A 130 15.58 13.33 14.57
CA ALA A 130 16.55 14.40 14.37
C ALA A 130 16.10 15.37 13.26
N LEU A 131 15.54 14.85 12.17
CA LEU A 131 15.03 15.66 11.06
C LEU A 131 13.87 16.56 11.50
N LEU A 132 12.93 16.00 12.27
CA LEU A 132 11.81 16.75 12.85
C LEU A 132 12.30 17.85 13.80
N ALA A 133 13.27 17.54 14.68
CA ALA A 133 13.84 18.52 15.60
C ALA A 133 14.61 19.63 14.89
N ALA A 134 15.35 19.31 13.82
CA ALA A 134 16.10 20.29 13.02
C ALA A 134 15.18 21.31 12.32
N HIS A 135 13.93 20.95 12.07
CA HIS A 135 12.93 21.78 11.38
C HIS A 135 11.78 22.20 12.29
N ASP A 136 11.95 22.22 13.61
CA ASP A 136 10.85 22.54 14.55
C ASP A 136 10.26 23.94 14.32
N ALA A 137 11.10 24.91 13.98
CA ALA A 137 10.69 26.29 13.71
C ALA A 137 10.19 26.54 12.27
N ALA A 138 10.32 25.57 11.36
CA ALA A 138 9.86 25.71 9.98
C ALA A 138 8.35 25.44 9.87
N VAL A 139 7.71 25.92 8.80
CA VAL A 139 6.29 25.59 8.54
C VAL A 139 6.13 24.09 8.30
N ASP A 140 7.03 23.48 7.54
CA ASP A 140 7.07 22.04 7.28
C ASP A 140 8.52 21.55 7.03
N VAL A 141 8.72 20.25 6.91
CA VAL A 141 9.98 19.62 6.51
C VAL A 141 10.10 19.63 4.97
N PRO A 142 11.14 20.26 4.38
CA PRO A 142 11.32 20.29 2.93
C PRO A 142 11.61 18.89 2.36
N ASP A 143 11.03 18.55 1.20
CA ASP A 143 11.17 17.25 0.54
C ASP A 143 12.64 16.84 0.34
N GLU A 144 13.47 17.78 -0.10
CA GLU A 144 14.90 17.58 -0.38
C GLU A 144 15.72 17.14 0.84
N THR A 145 15.21 17.36 2.05
CA THR A 145 15.89 17.00 3.30
C THR A 145 15.50 15.61 3.80
N ILE A 146 14.44 15.02 3.23
CA ILE A 146 13.93 13.71 3.61
C ILE A 146 14.80 12.65 2.92
N PRO A 147 15.39 11.68 3.65
CA PRO A 147 16.13 10.59 3.02
C PRO A 147 15.27 9.84 2.01
N GLU A 148 15.83 9.53 0.84
CA GLU A 148 15.13 8.89 -0.29
C GLU A 148 14.30 7.66 0.15
N ALA A 149 14.89 6.75 0.93
CA ALA A 149 14.18 5.56 1.43
C ALA A 149 12.94 5.89 2.29
N VAL A 150 12.97 7.01 3.01
CA VAL A 150 11.82 7.51 3.80
C VAL A 150 10.80 8.17 2.90
N ALA A 151 11.23 8.98 1.93
CA ALA A 151 10.36 9.61 0.95
C ALA A 151 9.58 8.57 0.12
N ASP A 152 10.26 7.52 -0.35
CA ASP A 152 9.65 6.40 -1.07
C ASP A 152 8.56 5.70 -0.25
N LEU A 153 8.84 5.41 1.03
CA LEU A 153 7.86 4.76 1.91
C LEU A 153 6.67 5.69 2.20
N ILE A 154 6.90 6.99 2.33
CA ILE A 154 5.85 8.00 2.49
C ILE A 154 4.97 8.01 1.23
N ALA A 155 5.55 8.07 0.04
CA ALA A 155 4.80 8.06 -1.22
C ALA A 155 3.96 6.79 -1.38
N GLU A 156 4.50 5.61 -1.03
CA GLU A 156 3.77 4.35 -1.12
C GLU A 156 2.64 4.21 -0.08
N THR A 157 2.87 4.69 1.14
CA THR A 157 1.95 4.47 2.27
C THR A 157 0.88 5.56 2.37
N PHE A 158 1.26 6.79 2.05
CA PHE A 158 0.46 8.00 2.27
C PHE A 158 0.19 8.78 0.98
N GLY A 159 0.77 8.39 -0.16
CA GLY A 159 0.45 8.97 -1.45
C GLY A 159 -1.03 8.78 -1.79
N GLU A 160 -1.56 9.72 -2.57
CA GLU A 160 -2.91 9.56 -3.10
C GLU A 160 -2.94 8.29 -3.97
N PRO A 161 -3.98 7.45 -3.86
CA PRO A 161 -4.12 6.33 -4.77
C PRO A 161 -4.19 6.91 -6.17
N GLU A 162 -3.18 6.63 -7.02
CA GLU A 162 -3.32 6.78 -8.46
C GLU A 162 -4.68 6.17 -8.81
N ALA A 163 -5.60 7.01 -9.29
CA ALA A 163 -6.89 6.52 -9.76
C ALA A 163 -6.54 5.41 -10.75
N ASP A 164 -6.94 4.16 -10.45
CA ASP A 164 -6.70 2.98 -11.28
C ASP A 164 -6.74 3.44 -12.74
N GLU A 165 -5.57 3.69 -13.35
CA GLU A 165 -5.51 4.03 -14.75
C GLU A 165 -5.91 2.74 -15.43
N ALA A 166 -7.22 2.65 -15.70
CA ALA A 166 -7.76 1.71 -16.62
C ALA A 166 -6.88 1.87 -17.85
N ALA A 167 -6.11 0.83 -18.15
CA ALA A 167 -5.27 0.71 -19.31
C ALA A 167 -6.08 1.02 -20.57
N ASN A 168 -6.14 2.30 -20.89
CA ASN A 168 -6.62 2.89 -22.12
C ASN A 168 -5.63 4.02 -22.37
N GLY A 169 -4.46 3.62 -22.87
CA GLY A 169 -3.56 4.56 -23.51
C GLY A 169 -4.31 5.18 -24.69
N ASN A 170 -4.65 6.45 -24.54
CA ASN A 170 -4.57 7.42 -25.60
C ASN A 170 -3.87 8.62 -24.97
N GLY A 171 -2.65 8.86 -25.42
CA GLY A 171 -1.91 10.05 -25.05
C GLY A 171 -2.61 11.29 -25.57
N ASP A 172 -2.66 12.29 -24.71
CA ASP A 172 -2.34 13.67 -25.06
C ASP A 172 -1.90 14.32 -23.74
N GLU A 173 -0.57 14.42 -23.56
CA GLU A 173 0.02 15.29 -22.56
C GLU A 173 -0.21 16.74 -23.01
N GLU A 174 -1.35 17.31 -22.64
CA GLU A 174 -1.50 18.76 -22.61
C GLU A 174 -0.74 19.30 -21.39
N ASN A 175 0.44 19.85 -21.67
CA ASN A 175 1.20 20.72 -20.77
C ASN A 175 0.31 21.86 -20.25
N GLY A 176 -0.25 21.67 -19.06
CA GLY A 176 -0.79 22.75 -18.24
C GLY A 176 0.30 23.32 -17.35
N GLU A 177 0.97 24.37 -17.82
CA GLU A 177 1.79 25.25 -16.98
C GLU A 177 0.89 25.99 -15.97
N GLY A 178 0.50 25.30 -14.90
CA GLY A 178 -0.04 25.90 -13.68
C GLY A 178 1.12 26.22 -12.73
N GLY A 179 1.38 27.51 -12.50
CA GLY A 179 2.54 27.98 -11.75
C GLY A 179 2.62 27.39 -10.33
N TYR A 180 3.84 27.11 -9.88
CA TYR A 180 4.18 26.62 -8.53
C TYR A 180 3.56 27.46 -7.39
N GLU A 181 3.20 28.72 -7.64
CA GLU A 181 2.55 29.60 -6.65
C GLU A 181 1.08 29.24 -6.39
N ASP A 182 0.35 28.68 -7.37
CA ASP A 182 -1.09 28.36 -7.24
C ASP A 182 -1.35 27.04 -6.50
N VAL A 183 -0.36 26.14 -6.48
CA VAL A 183 -0.42 24.87 -5.73
C VAL A 183 -0.11 25.09 -4.25
N ALA A 184 0.88 25.95 -3.96
CA ALA A 184 1.29 26.25 -2.59
C ALA A 184 0.19 26.99 -1.79
N THR A 185 -0.58 27.87 -2.44
CA THR A 185 -1.74 28.55 -1.84
C THR A 185 -2.88 27.57 -1.59
N ALA A 186 -3.17 26.69 -2.55
CA ALA A 186 -4.21 25.67 -2.40
C ALA A 186 -3.93 24.67 -1.25
N ASP A 187 -2.68 24.26 -1.06
CA ASP A 187 -2.32 23.35 0.04
C ASP A 187 -2.37 24.04 1.41
N GLN A 188 -1.98 25.31 1.50
CA GLN A 188 -2.13 26.12 2.71
C GLN A 188 -3.61 26.28 3.10
N ASP A 189 -4.48 26.55 2.13
CA ASP A 189 -5.93 26.66 2.37
C ASP A 189 -6.54 25.33 2.82
N ARG A 190 -6.08 24.20 2.27
CA ARG A 190 -6.52 22.85 2.68
C ARG A 190 -6.10 22.53 4.11
N ILE A 191 -4.88 22.89 4.50
CA ILE A 191 -4.38 22.73 5.88
C ILE A 191 -5.22 23.57 6.83
N ALA A 192 -5.43 24.86 6.54
CA ALA A 192 -6.21 25.76 7.38
C ALA A 192 -7.65 25.25 7.57
N ALA A 193 -8.30 24.78 6.51
CA ALA A 193 -9.64 24.20 6.59
C ALA A 193 -9.69 22.91 7.43
N ALA A 194 -8.66 22.06 7.34
CA ALA A 194 -8.55 20.85 8.15
C ALA A 194 -8.31 21.16 9.63
N GLU A 195 -7.49 22.17 9.95
CA GLU A 195 -7.26 22.67 11.30
C GLU A 195 -8.55 23.24 11.92
N GLU A 196 -9.27 24.10 11.19
CA GLU A 196 -10.53 24.68 11.65
C GLU A 196 -11.54 23.58 11.98
N ARG A 197 -11.66 22.58 11.10
CA ARG A 197 -12.53 21.42 11.32
C ARG A 197 -12.14 20.65 12.57
N LEU A 198 -10.85 20.41 12.79
CA LEU A 198 -10.35 19.71 13.98
C LEU A 198 -10.64 20.51 15.26
N HIS A 199 -10.42 21.82 15.23
CA HIS A 199 -10.75 22.72 16.34
C HIS A 199 -12.23 22.72 16.64
N ALA A 200 -13.10 22.75 15.62
CA ALA A 200 -14.54 22.68 15.78
C ALA A 200 -14.98 21.36 16.45
N LEU A 201 -14.41 20.22 16.04
CA LEU A 201 -14.70 18.92 16.65
C LEU A 201 -14.25 18.86 18.11
N LYS A 202 -13.04 19.36 18.43
CA LYS A 202 -12.52 19.42 19.80
C LYS A 202 -13.36 20.34 20.69
N ALA A 203 -13.76 21.51 20.18
CA ALA A 203 -14.64 22.44 20.87
C ALA A 203 -16.03 21.84 21.14
N ALA A 204 -16.59 21.12 20.16
CA ALA A 204 -17.86 20.39 20.32
C ALA A 204 -17.76 19.31 21.41
N LEU A 205 -16.64 18.57 21.48
CA LEU A 205 -16.40 17.56 22.51
C LEU A 205 -16.36 18.19 23.91
N VAL A 206 -15.63 19.29 24.07
CA VAL A 206 -15.57 20.03 25.35
C VAL A 206 -16.96 20.53 25.74
N LYS A 207 -17.72 21.11 24.81
CA LYS A 207 -19.09 21.58 25.06
C LYS A 207 -20.05 20.45 25.40
N ALA A 208 -19.93 19.28 24.77
CA ALA A 208 -20.70 18.09 25.09
C ALA A 208 -20.37 17.56 26.51
N ARG A 209 -19.09 17.52 26.88
CA ARG A 209 -18.67 17.14 28.24
C ARG A 209 -19.15 18.14 29.29
N GLN A 210 -19.09 19.45 29.02
CA GLN A 210 -19.62 20.47 29.92
C GLN A 210 -21.14 20.36 30.10
N ARG A 211 -21.89 20.10 29.02
CA ARG A 211 -23.34 19.82 29.12
C ARG A 211 -23.63 18.64 30.03
N LEU A 212 -22.81 17.58 29.97
CA LEU A 212 -22.96 16.42 30.85
C LEU A 212 -22.75 16.79 32.32
N ILE A 213 -21.72 17.58 32.62
CA ILE A 213 -21.40 18.05 33.98
C ILE A 213 -22.51 18.96 34.53
N ASN A 214 -23.05 19.86 33.70
CA ASN A 214 -24.11 20.78 34.12
C ASN A 214 -25.39 20.03 34.56
N LEU A 215 -25.71 18.90 33.92
CA LEU A 215 -26.86 18.08 34.34
C LEU A 215 -26.68 17.56 35.78
N ASP A 216 -25.47 17.17 36.16
CA ASP A 216 -25.20 16.72 37.52
C ASP A 216 -25.33 17.87 38.52
N SER A 217 -24.88 19.08 38.16
CA SER A 217 -25.01 20.29 38.98
C SER A 217 -26.47 20.74 39.18
N ASP A 218 -27.34 20.55 38.19
CA ASP A 218 -28.76 20.94 38.31
C ASP A 218 -29.49 20.13 39.40
N LEU A 219 -29.11 18.86 39.61
CA LEU A 219 -29.65 18.04 40.71
C LEU A 219 -29.16 18.53 42.08
N GLU A 220 -27.89 18.92 42.17
CA GLU A 220 -27.31 19.49 43.39
C GLU A 220 -27.98 20.82 43.77
N ALA A 221 -28.25 21.68 42.77
CA ALA A 221 -28.97 22.93 42.97
C ALA A 221 -30.39 22.72 43.50
N LEU A 222 -31.09 21.67 43.03
CA LEU A 222 -32.43 21.34 43.51
C LEU A 222 -32.39 20.84 44.98
N ALA A 223 -31.37 20.07 45.35
CA ALA A 223 -31.15 19.64 46.73
C ALA A 223 -30.83 20.82 47.67
N LEU A 224 -30.05 21.79 47.20
CA LEU A 224 -29.75 23.00 47.96
C LEU A 224 -31.00 23.85 48.20
N LYS A 225 -31.85 24.05 47.16
CA LYS A 225 -33.14 24.76 47.30
C LYS A 225 -34.06 24.08 48.32
N GLN A 226 -34.11 22.75 48.29
CA GLN A 226 -34.88 21.99 49.30
C GLN A 226 -34.38 22.28 50.72
N SER A 227 -33.05 22.28 50.93
CA SER A 227 -32.47 22.59 52.25
C SER A 227 -32.81 24.01 52.71
N GLN A 228 -32.62 25.01 51.83
CA GLN A 228 -32.90 26.41 52.12
C GLN A 228 -34.38 26.66 52.46
N GLU A 229 -35.30 26.01 51.75
CA GLU A 229 -36.73 26.15 52.02
C GLU A 229 -37.13 25.49 53.35
N ILE A 230 -36.53 24.34 53.69
CA ILE A 230 -36.71 23.72 55.01
C ILE A 230 -36.16 24.63 56.12
N ASP A 231 -34.99 25.25 55.92
CA ASP A 231 -34.37 26.15 56.90
C ASP A 231 -35.20 27.43 57.09
N ALA A 232 -35.74 27.99 56.00
CA ALA A 232 -36.64 29.15 56.04
C ALA A 232 -37.94 28.83 56.79
N CYS A 233 -38.55 27.67 56.50
CA CYS A 233 -39.71 27.19 57.24
C CYS A 233 -39.40 27.01 58.72
N THR A 234 -38.17 26.62 59.08
CA THR A 234 -37.79 26.40 60.48
C THR A 234 -37.51 27.72 61.22
N THR A 235 -36.95 28.71 60.55
CA THR A 235 -36.53 29.99 61.16
C THR A 235 -37.67 31.01 61.28
N GLN A 236 -38.63 31.03 60.36
CA GLN A 236 -39.78 31.96 60.39
C GLN A 236 -41.02 31.42 61.12
N TRP A 237 -40.93 30.23 61.72
CA TRP A 237 -42.09 29.57 62.34
C TRP A 237 -42.44 30.09 63.73
N SER A 238 -43.68 30.51 63.93
CA SER A 238 -44.22 31.01 65.21
C SER A 238 -45.40 30.21 65.77
N GLY A 239 -45.78 29.10 65.12
CA GLY A 239 -46.94 28.25 65.48
C GLY A 239 -46.60 26.93 66.20
N GLU A 240 -47.53 25.97 66.22
CA GLU A 240 -47.33 24.65 66.85
C GLU A 240 -46.28 23.76 66.12
N LYS A 241 -45.50 22.99 66.89
CA LYS A 241 -44.48 22.05 66.36
C LYS A 241 -45.07 20.96 65.44
N SER A 242 -46.33 20.58 65.62
CA SER A 242 -47.02 19.58 64.80
C SER A 242 -47.26 20.08 63.37
N ALA A 243 -47.72 21.33 63.24
CA ALA A 243 -47.98 21.97 61.95
C ALA A 243 -46.68 22.26 61.18
N LEU A 244 -45.59 22.62 61.86
CA LEU A 244 -44.26 22.74 61.23
C LEU A 244 -43.78 21.42 60.62
N ARG A 245 -43.97 20.29 61.33
CA ARG A 245 -43.60 18.96 60.80
C ARG A 245 -44.39 18.63 59.54
N HIS A 246 -45.68 18.93 59.52
CA HIS A 246 -46.51 18.70 58.35
C HIS A 246 -46.06 19.55 57.15
N GLN A 247 -45.74 20.82 57.38
CA GLN A 247 -45.27 21.72 56.32
C GLN A 247 -43.89 21.29 55.75
N ILE A 248 -42.94 20.90 56.61
CA ILE A 248 -41.65 20.35 56.18
C ILE A 248 -41.85 19.05 55.38
N GLN A 249 -42.81 18.21 55.79
CA GLN A 249 -43.11 16.95 55.11
C GLN A 249 -43.72 17.18 53.71
N GLU A 250 -44.58 18.18 53.55
CA GLU A 250 -45.10 18.60 52.23
C GLU A 250 -43.99 19.15 51.33
N VAL A 251 -43.11 20.01 51.86
CA VAL A 251 -41.93 20.50 51.13
C VAL A 251 -41.09 19.33 50.66
N ARG A 252 -40.76 18.37 51.55
CA ARG A 252 -40.00 17.16 51.20
C ARG A 252 -40.67 16.32 50.11
N GLN A 253 -41.99 16.14 50.16
CA GLN A 253 -42.70 15.38 49.12
C GLN A 253 -42.67 16.08 47.76
N ARG A 254 -42.89 17.40 47.71
CA ARG A 254 -42.83 18.16 46.45
C ARG A 254 -41.46 18.04 45.79
N TYR A 255 -40.38 18.31 46.53
CA TYR A 255 -39.02 18.17 45.98
C TYR A 255 -38.68 16.71 45.63
N ARG A 256 -39.20 15.71 46.35
CA ARG A 256 -39.00 14.30 45.98
C ARG A 256 -39.59 13.98 44.60
N ILE A 257 -40.78 14.47 44.29
CA ILE A 257 -41.42 14.30 42.98
C ILE A 257 -40.61 15.04 41.91
N SER A 258 -40.25 16.30 42.16
CA SER A 258 -39.45 17.11 41.22
C SER A 258 -38.08 16.50 40.94
N VAL A 259 -37.40 15.93 41.94
CA VAL A 259 -36.14 15.19 41.74
C VAL A 259 -36.35 13.97 40.84
N GLN A 260 -37.45 13.22 41.04
CA GLN A 260 -37.72 12.02 40.26
C GLN A 260 -37.99 12.35 38.79
N GLU A 261 -38.84 13.34 38.52
CA GLU A 261 -39.15 13.82 37.17
C GLU A 261 -37.89 14.35 36.46
N MET A 262 -37.11 15.16 37.17
CA MET A 262 -35.85 15.70 36.66
C MET A 262 -34.85 14.61 36.32
N LYS A 263 -34.72 13.57 37.16
CA LYS A 263 -33.83 12.42 36.89
C LYS A 263 -34.23 11.66 35.63
N GLU A 264 -35.52 11.50 35.35
CA GLU A 264 -35.96 10.82 34.13
C GLU A 264 -35.62 11.62 32.87
N VAL A 265 -35.88 12.93 32.90
CA VAL A 265 -35.50 13.86 31.80
C VAL A 265 -33.99 13.89 31.60
N GLN A 266 -33.22 14.03 32.68
CA GLN A 266 -31.76 14.03 32.62
C GLN A 266 -31.20 12.70 32.11
N LYS A 267 -31.78 11.56 32.47
CA LYS A 267 -31.33 10.24 31.97
C LYS A 267 -31.46 10.14 30.45
N ALA A 268 -32.52 10.70 29.87
CA ALA A 268 -32.67 10.77 28.41
C ALA A 268 -31.61 11.70 27.79
N GLN A 269 -31.39 12.89 28.36
CA GLN A 269 -30.39 13.85 27.90
C GLN A 269 -28.95 13.30 28.00
N GLN A 270 -28.61 12.65 29.13
CA GLN A 270 -27.32 12.01 29.33
C GLN A 270 -27.05 10.92 28.28
N ARG A 271 -28.05 10.15 27.87
CA ARG A 271 -27.89 9.14 26.81
C ARG A 271 -27.54 9.79 25.48
N VAL A 272 -28.25 10.85 25.09
CA VAL A 272 -27.98 11.59 23.84
C VAL A 272 -26.56 12.18 23.85
N ILE A 273 -26.19 12.87 24.93
CA ILE A 273 -24.86 13.48 25.07
C ILE A 273 -23.75 12.41 25.06
N LYS A 274 -23.96 11.26 25.69
CA LYS A 274 -22.99 10.16 25.67
C LYS A 274 -22.78 9.56 24.27
N VAL A 275 -23.84 9.48 23.46
CA VAL A 275 -23.73 9.06 22.05
C VAL A 275 -22.97 10.11 21.24
N GLU A 276 -23.26 11.39 21.43
CA GLU A 276 -22.54 12.51 20.80
C GLU A 276 -21.05 12.49 21.15
N ILE A 277 -20.70 12.34 22.43
CA ILE A 277 -19.31 12.24 22.91
C ILE A 277 -18.60 11.07 22.22
N LYS A 278 -19.21 9.87 22.20
CA LYS A 278 -18.61 8.70 21.51
C LYS A 278 -18.39 8.94 20.03
N GLY A 279 -19.33 9.63 19.36
CA GLY A 279 -19.20 10.00 17.95
C GLY A 279 -18.03 10.95 17.71
N LEU A 280 -17.87 11.97 18.56
CA LEU A 280 -16.77 12.94 18.50
C LEU A 280 -15.42 12.30 18.84
N GLU A 281 -15.36 11.45 19.86
CA GLU A 281 -14.16 10.68 20.24
C GLU A 281 -13.69 9.74 19.13
N LYS A 282 -14.61 9.26 18.27
CA LYS A 282 -14.25 8.52 17.05
C LYS A 282 -13.77 9.43 15.92
N GLN A 283 -14.40 10.58 15.72
CA GLN A 283 -14.11 11.48 14.58
C GLN A 283 -12.82 12.28 14.74
N ILE A 284 -12.47 12.69 15.97
CA ILE A 284 -11.28 13.52 16.23
C ILE A 284 -10.00 12.84 15.76
N PRO A 285 -9.69 11.57 16.12
CA PRO A 285 -8.48 10.90 15.65
C PRO A 285 -8.41 10.78 14.12
N HIS A 286 -9.55 10.60 13.45
CA HIS A 286 -9.60 10.57 11.98
C HIS A 286 -9.29 11.94 11.37
N ALA A 287 -9.78 13.02 11.96
CA ALA A 287 -9.48 14.38 11.54
C ALA A 287 -8.01 14.75 11.82
N GLU A 288 -7.45 14.34 12.96
CA GLU A 288 -6.02 14.52 13.29
C GLU A 288 -5.12 13.82 12.27
N LYS A 289 -5.43 12.54 11.96
CA LYS A 289 -4.68 11.80 10.94
C LYS A 289 -4.81 12.44 9.55
N ALA A 290 -6.01 12.90 9.17
CA ALA A 290 -6.21 13.59 7.89
C ALA A 290 -5.38 14.87 7.79
N LEU A 291 -5.32 15.66 8.86
CA LEU A 291 -4.48 16.85 8.95
C LEU A 291 -2.99 16.50 8.83
N GLN A 292 -2.52 15.47 9.53
CA GLN A 292 -1.12 15.01 9.44
C GLN A 292 -0.73 14.55 8.03
N LEU A 293 -1.64 14.01 7.23
CA LEU A 293 -1.35 13.58 5.86
C LEU A 293 -1.12 14.74 4.88
N LEU A 294 -1.49 15.98 5.25
CA LEU A 294 -1.33 17.17 4.40
C LEU A 294 0.07 17.79 4.47
N SER A 295 0.92 17.36 5.42
CA SER A 295 2.28 17.88 5.60
C SER A 295 3.30 16.77 5.69
N ASN A 296 4.54 17.06 5.31
CA ASN A 296 5.64 16.11 5.45
C ASN A 296 5.96 15.83 6.91
N ARG A 297 5.95 16.85 7.76
CA ARG A 297 6.08 16.71 9.22
C ARG A 297 5.03 15.73 9.76
N GLY A 298 3.77 15.90 9.38
CA GLY A 298 2.69 15.03 9.83
C GLY A 298 2.87 13.59 9.33
N ARG A 299 3.27 13.40 8.06
CA ARG A 299 3.60 12.06 7.50
C ARG A 299 4.76 11.39 8.23
N LEU A 300 5.82 12.14 8.56
CA LEU A 300 6.97 11.64 9.34
C LEU A 300 6.58 11.26 10.77
N GLN A 301 5.70 12.05 11.41
CA GLN A 301 5.13 11.70 12.73
C GLN A 301 4.28 10.44 12.68
N LEU A 302 3.45 10.28 11.64
CA LEU A 302 2.68 9.06 11.41
C LEU A 302 3.57 7.84 11.20
N LEU A 303 4.70 8.02 10.51
CA LEU A 303 5.69 6.96 10.30
C LEU A 303 6.37 6.57 11.62
N LEU A 304 6.79 7.54 12.44
CA LEU A 304 7.35 7.28 13.78
C LEU A 304 6.35 6.62 14.75
N ALA A 305 5.06 6.83 14.56
CA ALA A 305 4.02 6.24 15.41
C ALA A 305 3.67 4.79 15.02
N ASP A 306 4.17 4.29 13.88
CA ASP A 306 3.91 2.95 13.37
C ASP A 306 5.21 2.12 13.29
N ASP A 307 5.43 1.27 14.30
CA ASP A 307 6.59 0.37 14.37
C ASP A 307 6.71 -0.55 13.15
N GLU A 308 5.59 -0.90 12.47
CA GLU A 308 5.64 -1.71 11.26
C GLU A 308 6.28 -0.95 10.08
N LEU A 309 6.03 0.36 9.97
CA LEU A 309 6.62 1.20 8.93
C LEU A 309 8.11 1.41 9.15
N ILE A 310 8.52 1.66 10.40
CA ILE A 310 9.94 1.72 10.77
C ILE A 310 10.64 0.37 10.50
N GLY A 311 9.98 -0.74 10.86
CA GLY A 311 10.46 -2.09 10.54
C GLY A 311 10.62 -2.30 9.03
N THR A 312 9.69 -1.77 8.24
CA THR A 312 9.75 -1.85 6.77
C THR A 312 10.96 -1.11 6.20
N LEU A 313 11.30 0.09 6.70
CA LEU A 313 12.51 0.81 6.29
C LEU A 313 13.78 -0.01 6.59
N LYS A 314 13.89 -0.54 7.80
CA LYS A 314 15.03 -1.38 8.22
C LYS A 314 15.16 -2.60 7.33
N GLU A 315 14.06 -3.32 7.12
CA GLU A 315 14.01 -4.52 6.28
C GLU A 315 14.35 -4.23 4.82
N ARG A 316 13.91 -3.10 4.26
CA ARG A 316 14.25 -2.68 2.89
C ARG A 316 15.73 -2.40 2.75
N TRP A 317 16.32 -1.67 3.69
CA TRP A 317 17.75 -1.40 3.69
C TRP A 317 18.57 -2.68 3.79
N ILE A 318 18.20 -3.58 4.72
CA ILE A 318 18.86 -4.87 4.90
C ILE A 318 18.74 -5.70 3.62
N ALA A 319 17.55 -5.79 3.03
CA ALA A 319 17.33 -6.54 1.80
C ALA A 319 18.18 -6.00 0.63
N ALA A 320 18.32 -4.69 0.51
CA ALA A 320 19.18 -4.06 -0.49
C ALA A 320 20.65 -4.40 -0.27
N GLU A 321 21.12 -4.38 0.99
CA GLU A 321 22.52 -4.71 1.31
C GLU A 321 22.82 -6.20 1.14
N VAL A 322 21.89 -7.07 1.52
CA VAL A 322 21.92 -8.51 1.23
C VAL A 322 22.01 -8.74 -0.28
N ALA A 323 21.21 -8.02 -1.07
CA ALA A 323 21.23 -8.14 -2.53
C ALA A 323 22.59 -7.75 -3.13
N LYS A 324 23.22 -6.67 -2.64
CA LYS A 324 24.57 -6.26 -3.05
C LYS A 324 25.65 -7.29 -2.71
N GLN A 325 25.54 -8.00 -1.58
CA GLN A 325 26.52 -9.01 -1.21
C GLN A 325 26.32 -10.35 -1.93
N LEU A 326 25.07 -10.71 -2.19
CA LEU A 326 24.73 -11.91 -2.95
C LEU A 326 24.92 -11.73 -4.44
N ASP A 327 24.98 -10.47 -4.91
CA ASP A 327 25.05 -9.96 -6.27
C ASP A 327 25.18 -11.06 -7.32
N TYR A 328 24.10 -11.26 -8.06
CA TYR A 328 24.04 -12.28 -9.07
C TYR A 328 23.46 -11.71 -10.36
N PRO A 329 23.95 -12.18 -11.52
CA PRO A 329 23.50 -11.67 -12.79
C PRO A 329 22.08 -12.15 -13.09
N ILE A 330 21.30 -11.25 -13.71
CA ILE A 330 19.94 -11.47 -14.18
C ILE A 330 19.93 -11.22 -15.68
N PHE A 331 19.32 -12.11 -16.46
CA PHE A 331 19.14 -11.87 -17.88
C PHE A 331 17.96 -10.93 -18.13
N MET A 332 18.18 -9.87 -18.89
CA MET A 332 17.12 -8.95 -19.29
C MET A 332 17.11 -8.81 -20.81
N ALA A 333 15.92 -8.91 -21.39
CA ALA A 333 15.71 -8.73 -22.82
C ALA A 333 14.33 -8.14 -23.09
N VAL A 334 14.16 -7.51 -24.24
CA VAL A 334 12.87 -7.02 -24.72
C VAL A 334 12.71 -7.46 -26.17
N SER A 335 11.59 -8.09 -26.49
CA SER A 335 11.20 -8.41 -27.86
C SER A 335 10.75 -7.15 -28.56
N GLU A 336 11.42 -6.84 -29.66
CA GLU A 336 11.12 -5.75 -30.58
C GLU A 336 10.14 -6.21 -31.68
N ARG A 337 10.17 -7.50 -32.03
CA ARG A 337 9.31 -8.09 -33.06
C ARG A 337 8.41 -9.16 -32.47
N GLY A 338 7.14 -8.80 -32.24
CA GLY A 338 6.17 -9.68 -31.60
C GLY A 338 5.48 -10.72 -32.48
N GLY A 339 5.79 -10.79 -33.77
CA GLY A 339 5.12 -11.69 -34.72
C GLY A 339 3.70 -11.29 -35.13
N LYS A 340 3.16 -10.18 -34.61
CA LYS A 340 1.80 -9.73 -34.88
C LYS A 340 1.72 -8.23 -35.14
N ASP A 341 0.79 -7.85 -35.99
CA ASP A 341 0.46 -6.46 -36.29
C ASP A 341 -0.46 -5.82 -35.23
N ASN A 342 -0.91 -4.60 -35.50
CA ASN A 342 -1.78 -3.86 -34.58
C ASN A 342 -3.22 -4.41 -34.50
N SER A 343 -3.65 -5.18 -35.50
CA SER A 343 -4.95 -5.86 -35.55
C SER A 343 -4.93 -7.17 -34.77
N GLY A 344 -3.74 -7.74 -34.57
CA GLY A 344 -3.52 -9.04 -33.93
C GLY A 344 -3.30 -10.18 -34.91
N ASP A 345 -3.18 -9.88 -36.20
CA ASP A 345 -2.89 -10.84 -37.25
C ASP A 345 -1.39 -11.11 -37.31
N TYR A 346 -1.00 -12.34 -37.69
CA TYR A 346 0.40 -12.71 -37.78
C TYR A 346 1.11 -11.96 -38.91
N LYS A 347 2.23 -11.34 -38.56
CA LYS A 347 3.15 -10.73 -39.52
C LYS A 347 4.20 -11.77 -39.89
N HIS A 348 4.40 -12.00 -41.18
CA HIS A 348 5.35 -12.99 -41.69
C HIS A 348 6.56 -12.29 -42.33
N LEU A 349 7.68 -13.00 -42.39
CA LEU A 349 8.89 -12.53 -43.07
C LEU A 349 8.65 -12.42 -44.58
N LEU A 350 9.29 -11.43 -45.19
CA LEU A 350 9.30 -11.20 -46.63
C LEU A 350 10.73 -11.35 -47.15
N ASP A 351 10.89 -11.97 -48.32
CA ASP A 351 12.16 -12.04 -49.03
C ASP A 351 12.52 -10.69 -49.70
N GLU A 352 13.68 -10.62 -50.35
CA GLU A 352 14.16 -9.42 -51.05
C GLU A 352 13.20 -8.97 -52.18
N GLN A 353 12.34 -9.86 -52.66
CA GLN A 353 11.36 -9.63 -53.71
C GLN A 353 9.96 -9.27 -53.14
N GLY A 354 9.81 -9.26 -51.81
CA GLY A 354 8.56 -8.97 -51.11
C GLY A 354 7.58 -10.15 -51.04
N SER A 355 8.03 -11.37 -51.31
CA SER A 355 7.22 -12.60 -51.21
C SER A 355 7.30 -13.17 -49.80
N LEU A 356 6.24 -13.86 -49.37
CA LEU A 356 6.19 -14.50 -48.06
C LEU A 356 7.22 -15.63 -47.98
N VAL A 357 7.96 -15.68 -46.88
CA VAL A 357 8.97 -16.72 -46.63
C VAL A 357 8.34 -17.92 -45.92
N GLU A 358 8.59 -19.12 -46.45
CA GLU A 358 8.20 -20.40 -45.86
C GLU A 358 9.40 -21.14 -45.28
N PHE A 359 9.15 -22.00 -44.30
CA PHE A 359 10.18 -22.91 -43.81
C PHE A 359 10.64 -23.87 -44.91
N PRO A 360 11.97 -24.05 -45.07
CA PRO A 360 12.53 -24.87 -46.14
C PRO A 360 12.29 -26.37 -45.93
N ASP A 361 12.45 -27.13 -47.01
CA ASP A 361 12.36 -28.59 -46.99
C ASP A 361 13.30 -29.21 -45.94
N GLY A 362 12.76 -30.09 -45.11
CA GLY A 362 13.49 -30.73 -44.00
C GLY A 362 13.49 -29.94 -42.68
N HIS A 363 12.83 -28.78 -42.61
CA HIS A 363 12.54 -28.11 -41.34
C HIS A 363 11.34 -28.78 -40.63
N PRO A 364 11.29 -28.84 -39.28
CA PRO A 364 10.14 -29.42 -38.56
C PRO A 364 8.77 -28.78 -38.86
N GLN A 365 8.77 -27.57 -39.42
CA GLN A 365 7.58 -26.80 -39.81
C GLN A 365 7.54 -26.50 -41.32
N GLU A 366 8.17 -27.35 -42.14
CA GLU A 366 8.21 -27.24 -43.61
C GLU A 366 6.88 -26.78 -44.23
N GLY A 367 6.95 -25.82 -45.15
CA GLY A 367 5.80 -25.26 -45.87
C GLY A 367 4.88 -24.34 -45.05
N GLN A 368 5.22 -24.02 -43.80
CA GLN A 368 4.53 -22.98 -43.03
C GLN A 368 5.23 -21.63 -43.20
N LEU A 369 4.44 -20.55 -43.20
CA LEU A 369 4.96 -19.18 -43.24
C LEU A 369 5.76 -18.86 -41.97
N ILE A 370 6.94 -18.24 -42.14
CA ILE A 370 7.79 -17.85 -41.03
C ILE A 370 7.26 -16.54 -40.44
N VAL A 371 6.96 -16.55 -39.14
CA VAL A 371 6.50 -15.37 -38.39
C VAL A 371 7.67 -14.42 -38.13
N ASP A 372 7.46 -13.13 -38.38
CA ASP A 372 8.41 -12.04 -38.13
C ASP A 372 8.52 -11.72 -36.63
N GLN A 373 9.39 -12.46 -35.95
CA GLN A 373 9.62 -12.35 -34.51
C GLN A 373 11.10 -12.45 -34.14
N ASP A 374 11.42 -12.13 -32.88
CA ASP A 374 12.78 -12.12 -32.33
C ASP A 374 12.92 -12.84 -30.98
N LEU A 375 11.92 -13.64 -30.60
CA LEU A 375 11.95 -14.45 -29.38
C LEU A 375 12.78 -15.73 -29.53
N VAL A 376 12.77 -16.37 -30.70
CA VAL A 376 13.48 -17.62 -30.98
C VAL A 376 14.07 -17.60 -32.39
N ASN A 377 15.21 -18.24 -32.59
CA ASN A 377 15.72 -18.50 -33.93
C ASN A 377 15.30 -19.91 -34.35
N TYR A 378 14.48 -20.00 -35.41
CA TYR A 378 13.95 -21.28 -35.87
C TYR A 378 14.99 -22.17 -36.57
N ASP A 379 16.08 -21.60 -37.07
CA ASP A 379 17.11 -22.35 -37.77
C ASP A 379 18.04 -23.12 -36.82
N LEU A 380 18.07 -22.72 -35.53
CA LEU A 380 18.93 -23.31 -34.52
C LEU A 380 18.26 -24.51 -33.84
N ARG A 381 19.02 -25.60 -33.69
CA ARG A 381 18.57 -26.84 -33.04
C ARG A 381 19.18 -26.97 -31.65
N ALA A 382 18.68 -27.95 -30.90
CA ALA A 382 19.20 -28.26 -29.57
C ALA A 382 20.71 -28.56 -29.55
N GLU A 383 21.24 -29.15 -30.63
CA GLU A 383 22.67 -29.44 -30.80
C GLU A 383 23.49 -28.15 -30.94
N ASP A 384 22.99 -27.16 -31.69
CA ASP A 384 23.66 -25.86 -31.85
C ASP A 384 23.69 -25.09 -30.53
N LEU A 385 22.64 -25.24 -29.72
CA LEU A 385 22.53 -24.65 -28.39
C LEU A 385 23.38 -25.34 -27.34
N ALA A 386 24.01 -26.48 -27.63
CA ALA A 386 24.91 -27.15 -26.69
C ALA A 386 26.14 -26.29 -26.35
N ASP A 387 26.66 -25.52 -27.31
CA ASP A 387 27.72 -24.52 -27.11
C ASP A 387 27.29 -23.17 -27.69
N ALA A 388 26.35 -22.50 -27.00
CA ALA A 388 25.74 -21.27 -27.48
C ALA A 388 26.72 -20.09 -27.56
N ALA A 389 27.94 -20.22 -27.00
CA ALA A 389 29.00 -19.23 -27.13
C ALA A 389 29.59 -19.15 -28.55
N ARG A 390 29.42 -20.20 -29.38
CA ARG A 390 29.88 -20.20 -30.79
C ARG A 390 28.91 -19.58 -31.77
N ILE A 391 27.66 -19.37 -31.37
CA ILE A 391 26.64 -18.80 -32.25
C ILE A 391 27.01 -17.33 -32.53
N PRO A 392 26.96 -16.85 -33.78
CA PRO A 392 27.18 -15.43 -34.06
C PRO A 392 26.08 -14.55 -33.44
N ASP A 393 26.41 -13.32 -33.04
CA ASP A 393 25.44 -12.40 -32.42
C ASP A 393 24.25 -12.08 -33.33
N GLU A 394 24.48 -12.03 -34.64
CA GLU A 394 23.46 -11.80 -35.68
C GLU A 394 22.39 -12.90 -35.73
N GLN A 395 22.69 -14.09 -35.22
CA GLN A 395 21.78 -15.23 -35.18
C GLN A 395 21.08 -15.38 -33.82
N LEU A 396 21.36 -14.50 -32.86
CA LEU A 396 20.72 -14.57 -31.56
C LEU A 396 19.34 -13.91 -31.56
N CYS A 397 18.32 -14.70 -31.28
CA CYS A 397 17.07 -14.20 -30.73
C CYS A 397 17.12 -14.28 -29.19
N VAL A 398 16.05 -13.82 -28.52
CA VAL A 398 16.00 -13.72 -27.06
C VAL A 398 16.26 -15.07 -26.36
N ALA A 399 15.73 -16.17 -26.90
CA ALA A 399 15.89 -17.50 -26.32
C ALA A 399 17.35 -17.96 -26.35
N GLU A 400 18.04 -17.78 -27.47
CA GLU A 400 19.43 -18.24 -27.64
C GLU A 400 20.39 -17.37 -26.84
N ALA A 401 20.13 -16.07 -26.77
CA ALA A 401 20.85 -15.16 -25.87
C ALA A 401 20.68 -15.58 -24.40
N PHE A 402 19.48 -16.02 -23.99
CA PHE A 402 19.26 -16.55 -22.65
C PHE A 402 20.00 -17.88 -22.42
N VAL A 403 20.06 -18.78 -23.40
CA VAL A 403 20.82 -20.03 -23.29
C VAL A 403 22.31 -19.75 -23.13
N ARG A 404 22.87 -18.86 -23.95
CA ARG A 404 24.27 -18.41 -23.84
C ARG A 404 24.56 -17.84 -22.46
N PHE A 405 23.67 -16.98 -21.96
CA PHE A 405 23.77 -16.43 -20.62
C PHE A 405 23.72 -17.55 -19.55
N ALA A 406 22.77 -18.47 -19.65
CA ALA A 406 22.60 -19.55 -18.68
C ALA A 406 23.83 -20.48 -18.61
N GLN A 407 24.46 -20.77 -19.76
CA GLN A 407 25.71 -21.51 -19.86
C GLN A 407 26.87 -20.75 -19.21
N ALA A 408 27.04 -19.47 -19.54
CA ALA A 408 28.08 -18.62 -18.95
C ALA A 408 27.94 -18.52 -17.41
N GLN A 409 26.70 -18.46 -16.92
CA GLN A 409 26.37 -18.44 -15.49
C GLN A 409 26.30 -19.82 -14.84
N LYS A 410 26.63 -20.88 -15.58
CA LYS A 410 26.68 -22.28 -15.13
C LYS A 410 25.37 -22.74 -14.47
N PHE A 411 24.24 -22.29 -15.00
CA PHE A 411 22.94 -22.75 -14.55
C PHE A 411 22.85 -24.27 -14.72
N ARG A 412 22.39 -24.97 -13.67
CA ARG A 412 22.40 -26.44 -13.62
C ARG A 412 21.57 -27.13 -14.70
N PHE A 413 20.75 -26.38 -15.44
CA PHE A 413 19.76 -26.90 -16.38
C PHE A 413 20.08 -26.62 -17.85
N TRP A 414 21.20 -25.94 -18.13
CA TRP A 414 21.76 -25.71 -19.47
C TRP A 414 23.28 -25.79 -19.38
N ARG A 415 23.81 -26.89 -18.84
CA ARG A 415 25.24 -27.15 -18.97
C ARG A 415 25.45 -27.59 -20.42
N GLY A 416 26.25 -26.84 -21.18
CA GLY A 416 26.86 -27.41 -22.38
C GLY A 416 27.70 -28.59 -21.91
N GLU A 417 27.38 -29.79 -22.41
CA GLU A 417 28.23 -30.97 -22.21
C GLU A 417 29.37 -30.99 -23.22
#